data_AF-A0A813IWW9-F1
#
_entry.id   AF-A0A813IWW9-F1
#
_cell.length_a   1.000
_cell.length_b   1.000
_cell.length_c   1.000
_cell.angle_alpha   90.00
_cell.angle_beta   90.00
_cell.angle_gamma   90.00
#
_symmetry.space_group_name_H-M   'P 1'
#
loop_
_entity.id
_entity.type
_entity.pdbx_description
1 polymer ?
#
loop_
_entity_poly.entity_id
_entity_poly.type
_entity_poly.pdbx_seq_one_letter_code
_entity_poly.pdbx_strand_id
1 'polypeptide(L)'
;GFNIRTQFRSIDRWLEAFEEIPYYMATKSDYYTHCMDIPPQYGTPFPSDDDIAKQTRAFISPKQAVLPVKFRIDPEPLTQEQMKSPLRDHLAEAAWSLIRNHERITKFCCRAAGDDVGNWAFGNPTRCEQSDPFARPSQKMLAPVDALLRSIAEVLLEAEGVEGLQRKVLAAAEASGLPRDNWLLAGACLAYLRDRVGVPRDMSLPAAKLLRAHLAEAIGVLRTGAGN
;
A
#
# COMPACT_ATOMS: atom_id res chain seq x y z
N GLY A 1 13.81 -5.64 19.94
CA GLY A 1 12.43 -5.99 20.35
C GLY A 1 12.37 -7.37 20.95
N PHE A 2 11.33 -7.70 21.73
CA PHE A 2 11.12 -9.05 22.29
C PHE A 2 10.43 -9.97 21.27
N ASN A 3 10.88 -11.21 21.13
CA ASN A 3 10.20 -12.22 20.31
C ASN A 3 9.26 -13.04 21.20
N ILE A 4 8.05 -12.51 21.43
CA ILE A 4 7.09 -13.03 22.41
C ILE A 4 6.70 -14.49 22.12
N ARG A 5 6.49 -14.84 20.84
CA ARG A 5 6.05 -16.19 20.45
C ARG A 5 7.12 -17.26 20.74
N THR A 6 8.40 -16.94 20.48
CA THR A 6 9.49 -17.90 20.78
C THR A 6 9.85 -17.98 22.26
N GLN A 7 9.76 -16.86 22.98
CA GLN A 7 10.21 -16.76 24.37
C GLN A 7 9.15 -17.23 25.37
N PHE A 8 7.85 -17.18 25.02
CA PHE A 8 6.74 -17.47 25.94
C PHE A 8 5.71 -18.42 25.33
N ARG A 9 5.98 -19.73 25.40
CA ARG A 9 5.13 -20.78 24.79
C ARG A 9 3.66 -20.72 25.18
N SER A 10 3.34 -20.37 26.43
CA SER A 10 1.95 -20.24 26.89
C SER A 10 1.22 -19.07 26.24
N ILE A 11 1.93 -17.96 25.99
CA ILE A 11 1.39 -16.80 25.29
C ILE A 11 1.21 -17.14 23.80
N ASP A 12 2.17 -17.84 23.20
CA ASP A 12 2.07 -18.27 21.81
C ASP A 12 0.85 -19.16 21.58
N ARG A 13 0.66 -20.19 22.41
CA ARG A 13 -0.53 -21.06 22.34
C ARG A 13 -1.83 -20.28 22.51
N TRP A 14 -1.84 -19.28 23.39
CA TRP A 14 -3.00 -18.41 23.58
C TRP A 14 -3.28 -17.56 22.33
N LEU A 15 -2.24 -17.00 21.70
CA LEU A 15 -2.36 -16.27 20.43
C LEU A 15 -2.83 -17.17 19.28
N GLU A 16 -2.29 -18.39 19.15
CA GLU A 16 -2.73 -19.39 18.16
C GLU A 16 -4.22 -19.69 18.30
N ALA A 17 -4.70 -19.92 19.54
CA ALA A 17 -6.12 -20.16 19.78
C ALA A 17 -7.01 -18.94 19.43
N PHE A 18 -6.53 -17.71 19.65
CA PHE A 18 -7.25 -16.50 19.22
C PHE A 18 -7.33 -16.40 17.69
N GLU A 19 -6.28 -16.81 16.98
CA GLU A 19 -6.22 -16.82 15.52
C GLU A 19 -7.19 -17.83 14.88
N GLU A 20 -7.74 -18.78 15.65
CA GLU A 20 -8.83 -19.66 15.21
C GLU A 20 -10.21 -18.96 15.25
N ILE A 21 -10.35 -17.84 15.97
CA ILE A 21 -11.62 -17.13 16.13
C ILE A 21 -11.84 -16.19 14.93
N PRO A 22 -12.89 -16.38 14.11
CA PRO A 22 -13.10 -15.56 12.91
C PRO A 22 -13.20 -14.06 13.19
N TYR A 23 -13.86 -13.67 14.29
CA TYR A 23 -14.02 -12.27 14.67
C TYR A 23 -12.69 -11.62 15.08
N TYR A 24 -11.81 -12.35 15.76
CA TYR A 24 -10.47 -11.85 16.07
C TYR A 24 -9.68 -11.63 14.78
N MET A 25 -9.67 -12.63 13.88
CA MET A 25 -8.99 -12.53 12.60
C MET A 25 -9.54 -11.41 11.71
N ALA A 26 -10.83 -11.10 11.78
CA ALA A 26 -11.43 -9.96 11.08
C ALA A 26 -10.94 -8.60 11.60
N THR A 27 -10.47 -8.54 12.85
CA THR A 27 -9.87 -7.33 13.44
C THR A 27 -8.35 -7.29 13.35
N LYS A 28 -7.72 -8.39 12.91
CA LYS A 28 -6.27 -8.49 12.75
C LYS A 28 -5.82 -7.62 11.59
N SER A 29 -4.89 -6.72 11.88
CA SER A 29 -4.17 -5.89 10.92
C SER A 29 -2.88 -6.59 10.48
N ASP A 30 -2.32 -6.22 9.33
CA ASP A 30 -0.97 -6.67 8.95
C ASP A 30 0.09 -5.85 9.68
N TYR A 31 1.29 -6.42 9.83
CA TYR A 31 2.38 -5.78 10.55
C TYR A 31 2.72 -4.42 9.96
N TYR A 32 2.72 -4.28 8.63
CA TYR A 32 3.01 -2.99 8.00
C TYR A 32 1.97 -1.94 8.43
N THR A 33 0.68 -2.25 8.37
CA THR A 33 -0.33 -1.27 8.78
C THR A 33 -0.16 -0.89 10.25
N HIS A 34 0.01 -1.88 11.12
CA HIS A 34 0.11 -1.66 12.56
C HIS A 34 1.32 -0.82 12.96
N CYS A 35 2.48 -1.06 12.34
CA CYS A 35 3.74 -0.41 12.72
C CYS A 35 4.08 0.83 11.91
N MET A 36 3.58 0.93 10.67
CA MET A 36 4.06 1.92 9.69
C MET A 36 2.94 2.82 9.12
N ASP A 37 1.71 2.31 8.97
CA ASP A 37 0.59 3.07 8.37
C ASP A 37 -0.25 3.83 9.42
N ILE A 38 -0.50 3.23 10.58
CA ILE A 38 -1.15 3.95 11.68
C ILE A 38 -0.23 5.11 12.05
N PRO A 39 -0.71 6.38 12.02
CA PRO A 39 0.12 7.52 12.34
C PRO A 39 0.83 7.34 13.69
N PRO A 40 2.00 7.97 13.88
CA PRO A 40 2.96 7.73 14.97
C PRO A 40 2.51 8.23 16.34
N GLN A 41 1.26 7.93 16.74
CA GLN A 41 0.83 7.98 18.13
C GLN A 41 1.82 7.26 19.05
N TYR A 42 2.56 6.28 18.52
CA TYR A 42 3.53 5.47 19.23
C TYR A 42 5.00 5.81 18.93
N GLY A 43 5.27 6.85 18.12
CA GLY A 43 6.63 7.24 17.73
C GLY A 43 7.29 6.32 16.70
N THR A 44 8.59 6.49 16.48
CA THR A 44 9.37 5.63 15.58
C THR A 44 9.41 4.20 16.13
N PRO A 45 9.12 3.17 15.31
CA PRO A 45 9.22 1.79 15.76
C PRO A 45 10.67 1.43 16.13
N PHE A 46 10.84 0.58 17.14
CA PHE A 46 12.14 0.02 17.53
C PHE A 46 12.29 -1.40 16.96
N PRO A 47 12.77 -1.55 15.71
CA PRO A 47 12.90 -2.84 15.09
C PRO A 47 13.87 -3.76 15.82
N SER A 48 13.71 -5.07 15.65
CA SER A 48 14.75 -6.02 16.02
C SER A 48 15.93 -5.94 15.02
N ASP A 49 17.15 -6.02 15.54
CA ASP A 49 18.39 -6.08 14.74
C ASP A 49 18.67 -7.49 14.17
N ASP A 50 17.87 -8.48 14.56
CA ASP A 50 17.91 -9.82 14.00
C ASP A 50 17.70 -9.82 12.47
N ASP A 51 18.48 -10.64 11.77
CA ASP A 51 18.50 -10.66 10.31
C ASP A 51 17.22 -11.22 9.71
N ILE A 52 16.60 -12.21 10.35
CA ILE A 52 15.29 -12.74 9.93
C ILE A 52 14.26 -11.62 10.04
N ALA A 53 14.23 -10.91 11.17
CA ALA A 53 13.32 -9.79 11.36
C ALA A 53 13.53 -8.66 10.33
N LYS A 54 14.77 -8.35 9.94
CA LYS A 54 15.08 -7.39 8.87
C LYS A 54 14.53 -7.86 7.52
N GLN A 55 14.78 -9.13 7.16
CA GLN A 55 14.31 -9.73 5.90
C GLN A 55 12.78 -9.78 5.84
N THR A 56 12.11 -10.18 6.92
CA THR A 56 10.64 -10.20 6.99
C THR A 56 10.06 -8.80 6.84
N ARG A 57 10.59 -7.79 7.54
CA ARG A 57 10.14 -6.39 7.41
C ARG A 57 10.30 -5.85 5.99
N ALA A 58 11.41 -6.21 5.33
CA ALA A 58 11.66 -5.86 3.94
C ALA A 58 10.59 -6.50 3.04
N PHE A 59 10.36 -7.81 3.20
CA PHE A 59 9.38 -8.58 2.42
C PHE A 59 7.95 -8.05 2.51
N ILE A 60 7.48 -7.68 3.70
CA ILE A 60 6.11 -7.17 3.90
C ILE A 60 5.93 -5.69 3.53
N SER A 61 7.03 -4.98 3.27
CA SER A 61 6.99 -3.55 2.95
C SER A 61 6.30 -3.31 1.59
N PRO A 62 5.32 -2.39 1.49
CA PRO A 62 4.73 -2.01 0.21
C PRO A 62 5.76 -1.49 -0.79
N LYS A 63 6.89 -0.94 -0.31
CA LYS A 63 7.99 -0.44 -1.15
C LYS A 63 8.72 -1.55 -1.89
N GLN A 64 8.63 -2.79 -1.41
CA GLN A 64 9.21 -3.98 -2.03
C GLN A 64 8.13 -4.92 -2.60
N ALA A 65 6.87 -4.48 -2.63
CA ALA A 65 5.80 -5.26 -3.21
C ALA A 65 6.05 -5.46 -4.72
N VAL A 66 5.89 -6.69 -5.17
CA VAL A 66 6.13 -7.10 -6.56
C VAL A 66 4.95 -7.93 -7.07
N LEU A 67 4.75 -7.89 -8.39
CA LEU A 67 3.82 -8.77 -9.09
C LEU A 67 4.57 -9.95 -9.74
N PRO A 68 3.97 -11.16 -9.77
CA PRO A 68 2.74 -11.55 -9.08
C PRO A 68 2.94 -11.66 -7.56
N VAL A 69 1.89 -11.36 -6.79
CA VAL A 69 1.92 -11.49 -5.32
C VAL A 69 2.00 -12.96 -4.92
N LYS A 70 2.97 -13.30 -4.07
CA LYS A 70 3.27 -14.68 -3.67
C LYS A 70 2.65 -15.05 -2.31
N PHE A 71 1.33 -15.19 -2.27
CA PHE A 71 0.58 -15.48 -1.03
C PHE A 71 1.04 -16.73 -0.25
N ARG A 72 1.52 -17.77 -0.95
CA ARG A 72 1.92 -19.04 -0.31
C ARG A 72 3.15 -18.94 0.59
N ILE A 73 4.03 -17.99 0.32
CA ILE A 73 5.27 -17.76 1.09
C ILE A 73 5.19 -16.46 1.89
N ASP A 74 4.01 -15.85 1.95
CA ASP A 74 3.83 -14.60 2.65
C ASP A 74 3.86 -14.85 4.17
N PRO A 75 4.66 -14.10 4.94
CA PRO A 75 4.71 -14.26 6.38
C PRO A 75 3.42 -13.77 7.08
N GLU A 76 2.57 -12.99 6.40
CA GLU A 76 1.28 -12.55 6.93
C GLU A 76 0.21 -13.62 6.64
N PRO A 77 -0.35 -14.26 7.69
CA PRO A 77 -1.29 -15.36 7.49
C PRO A 77 -2.63 -14.85 6.97
N LEU A 78 -3.19 -15.57 6.00
CA LEU A 78 -4.56 -15.35 5.51
C LEU A 78 -5.58 -16.07 6.40
N THR A 79 -6.81 -15.58 6.44
CA THR A 79 -7.92 -16.33 7.04
C THR A 79 -8.32 -17.50 6.15
N GLN A 80 -8.98 -18.52 6.72
CA GLN A 80 -9.52 -19.65 5.95
C GLN A 80 -10.49 -19.22 4.85
N GLU A 81 -11.25 -18.15 5.09
CA GLU A 81 -12.14 -17.55 4.10
C GLU A 81 -11.34 -16.91 2.96
N GLN A 82 -10.34 -16.07 3.28
CA GLN A 82 -9.47 -15.44 2.29
C GLN A 82 -8.70 -16.45 1.42
N MET A 83 -8.29 -17.59 2.00
CA MET A 83 -7.64 -18.67 1.26
C MET A 83 -8.58 -19.38 0.27
N LYS A 84 -9.87 -19.45 0.59
CA LYS A 84 -10.89 -20.10 -0.26
C LYS A 84 -11.40 -19.16 -1.35
N SER A 85 -11.42 -17.84 -1.10
CA SER A 85 -11.84 -16.84 -2.07
C SER A 85 -10.93 -16.85 -3.31
N PRO A 86 -11.49 -16.82 -4.52
CA PRO A 86 -10.71 -16.74 -5.74
C PRO A 86 -9.94 -15.42 -5.82
N LEU A 87 -8.79 -15.43 -6.49
CA LEU A 87 -7.94 -14.24 -6.67
C LEU A 87 -8.72 -13.04 -7.24
N ARG A 88 -9.68 -13.31 -8.13
CA ARG A 88 -10.51 -12.29 -8.78
C ARG A 88 -11.32 -11.47 -7.77
N ASP A 89 -11.78 -12.07 -6.68
CA ASP A 89 -12.57 -11.36 -5.66
C ASP A 89 -11.70 -10.34 -4.92
N HIS A 90 -10.46 -10.73 -4.58
CA HIS A 90 -9.49 -9.85 -3.93
C HIS A 90 -9.05 -8.70 -4.85
N LEU A 91 -8.89 -8.97 -6.15
CA LEU A 91 -8.64 -7.94 -7.16
C LEU A 91 -9.82 -6.98 -7.32
N ALA A 92 -11.05 -7.51 -7.35
CA ALA A 92 -12.26 -6.72 -7.45
C ALA A 92 -12.48 -5.83 -6.21
N GLU A 93 -12.19 -6.34 -5.01
CA GLU A 93 -12.22 -5.56 -3.76
C GLU A 93 -11.22 -4.39 -3.80
N ALA A 94 -9.99 -4.65 -4.26
CA ALA A 94 -8.95 -3.63 -4.42
C ALA A 94 -9.39 -2.54 -5.40
N ALA A 95 -9.93 -2.92 -6.56
CA ALA A 95 -10.44 -1.99 -7.55
C ALA A 95 -11.63 -1.18 -7.02
N TRP A 96 -12.61 -1.86 -6.41
CA TRP A 96 -13.80 -1.22 -5.85
C TRP A 96 -13.44 -0.19 -4.77
N SER A 97 -12.43 -0.49 -3.95
CA SER A 97 -11.93 0.42 -2.93
C SER A 97 -11.34 1.71 -3.50
N LEU A 98 -10.67 1.65 -4.66
CA LEU A 98 -10.24 2.84 -5.40
C LEU A 98 -11.43 3.60 -6.01
N ILE A 99 -12.32 2.87 -6.69
CA ILE A 99 -13.41 3.46 -7.48
C ILE A 99 -14.41 4.19 -6.58
N ARG A 100 -14.86 3.56 -5.49
CA ARG A 100 -15.94 4.08 -4.64
C ARG A 100 -15.64 5.45 -4.00
N ASN A 101 -14.36 5.81 -3.91
CA ASN A 101 -13.89 7.03 -3.24
C ASN A 101 -12.83 7.76 -4.07
N HIS A 102 -12.86 7.59 -5.39
CA HIS A 102 -11.78 8.02 -6.28
C HIS A 102 -11.43 9.50 -6.13
N GLU A 103 -12.40 10.41 -6.05
CA GLU A 103 -12.11 11.85 -5.93
C GLU A 103 -11.30 12.19 -4.67
N ARG A 104 -11.64 11.57 -3.54
CA ARG A 104 -10.93 11.81 -2.27
C ARG A 104 -9.57 11.13 -2.28
N ILE A 105 -9.46 9.95 -2.87
CA ILE A 105 -8.21 9.21 -3.03
C ILE A 105 -7.26 9.98 -3.93
N THR A 106 -7.70 10.47 -5.09
CA THR A 106 -6.90 11.29 -6.01
C THR A 106 -6.40 12.55 -5.29
N LYS A 107 -7.28 13.28 -4.60
CA LYS A 107 -6.87 14.44 -3.78
C LYS A 107 -5.86 14.04 -2.71
N PHE A 108 -6.04 12.91 -2.04
CA PHE A 108 -5.08 12.43 -1.04
C PHE A 108 -3.71 12.15 -1.66
N CYS A 109 -3.65 11.44 -2.79
CA CYS A 109 -2.41 11.15 -3.52
C CYS A 109 -1.67 12.45 -3.88
N CYS A 110 -2.40 13.44 -4.40
CA CYS A 110 -1.82 14.70 -4.86
C CYS A 110 -1.29 15.60 -3.73
N ARG A 111 -1.48 15.25 -2.45
CA ARG A 111 -0.81 15.92 -1.32
C ARG A 111 0.71 15.76 -1.36
N ALA A 112 1.20 14.67 -1.95
CA ALA A 112 2.63 14.43 -2.15
C ALA A 112 3.32 15.49 -3.02
N ALA A 113 2.54 16.19 -3.84
CA ALA A 113 2.99 17.24 -4.72
C ALA A 113 2.59 18.65 -4.23
N GLY A 114 2.09 18.77 -3.00
CA GLY A 114 1.78 20.03 -2.36
C GLY A 114 3.05 20.77 -1.91
N ASP A 115 3.00 22.10 -1.88
CA ASP A 115 4.14 22.94 -1.49
C ASP A 115 4.56 22.75 -0.02
N ASP A 116 3.67 22.23 0.81
CA ASP A 116 3.83 22.02 2.25
C ASP A 116 4.11 20.56 2.64
N VAL A 117 4.32 19.67 1.66
CA VAL A 117 4.56 18.24 1.90
C VAL A 117 5.72 18.03 2.87
N GLY A 118 5.51 17.16 3.87
CA GLY A 118 6.51 16.81 4.88
C GLY A 118 6.65 17.80 6.05
N ASN A 119 6.21 19.05 5.91
CA ASN A 119 6.37 20.08 6.96
C ASN A 119 5.75 19.67 8.30
N TRP A 120 4.59 19.00 8.26
CA TRP A 120 3.90 18.54 9.46
C TRP A 120 4.73 17.54 10.30
N ALA A 121 5.48 16.67 9.64
CA ALA A 121 6.29 15.63 10.28
C ALA A 121 7.76 16.05 10.50
N PHE A 122 8.19 17.16 9.91
CA PHE A 122 9.57 17.61 9.97
C PHE A 122 10.04 17.81 11.43
N GLY A 123 11.08 17.08 11.82
CA GLY A 123 11.66 17.12 13.17
C GLY A 123 10.76 16.58 14.27
N ASN A 124 9.63 15.93 13.95
CA ASN A 124 8.68 15.42 14.94
C ASN A 124 8.44 13.90 14.76
N PRO A 125 9.00 13.05 15.65
CA PRO A 125 8.89 11.60 15.53
C PRO A 125 7.48 11.06 15.83
N THR A 126 6.59 11.88 16.39
CA THR A 126 5.18 11.52 16.67
C THR A 126 4.22 12.05 15.61
N ARG A 127 4.72 12.54 14.47
CA ARG A 127 3.90 12.98 13.34
C ARG A 127 4.33 12.28 12.05
N CYS A 128 3.37 12.06 11.16
CA CYS A 128 3.58 11.38 9.89
C CYS A 128 2.97 12.21 8.77
N GLU A 129 3.69 12.33 7.66
CA GLU A 129 3.35 13.13 6.49
C GLU A 129 1.97 12.73 5.93
N GLN A 130 1.68 11.43 5.84
CA GLN A 130 0.42 10.89 5.31
C GLN A 130 -0.79 11.14 6.22
N SER A 131 -0.57 11.72 7.40
CA SER A 131 -1.61 12.06 8.38
C SER A 131 -1.68 13.55 8.71
N ASP A 132 -1.07 14.39 7.86
CA ASP A 132 -1.19 15.84 7.96
C ASP A 132 -2.64 16.29 7.69
N PRO A 133 -3.33 16.93 8.65
CA PRO A 133 -4.68 17.44 8.45
C PRO A 133 -4.72 18.71 7.58
N PHE A 134 -3.59 19.40 7.40
CA PHE A 134 -3.47 20.66 6.67
C PHE A 134 -2.95 20.50 5.24
N ALA A 135 -2.38 19.34 4.90
CA ALA A 135 -1.78 19.07 3.60
C ALA A 135 -2.74 19.32 2.43
N ARG A 136 -2.28 20.10 1.45
CA ARG A 136 -3.08 20.51 0.29
C ARG A 136 -2.69 19.75 -0.97
N PRO A 137 -3.67 19.27 -1.76
CA PRO A 137 -3.36 18.61 -3.01
C PRO A 137 -2.87 19.59 -4.08
N SER A 138 -1.88 19.15 -4.87
CA SER A 138 -1.51 19.84 -6.10
C SER A 138 -2.62 19.75 -7.15
N GLN A 139 -3.19 20.90 -7.51
CA GLN A 139 -4.26 20.97 -8.52
C GLN A 139 -3.80 20.48 -9.90
N LYS A 140 -2.53 20.74 -10.24
CA LYS A 140 -1.93 20.33 -11.53
C LYS A 140 -1.84 18.81 -11.67
N MET A 141 -1.73 18.08 -10.55
CA MET A 141 -1.57 16.63 -10.54
C MET A 141 -2.88 15.87 -10.48
N LEU A 142 -4.02 16.54 -10.20
CA LEU A 142 -5.31 15.85 -10.02
C LEU A 142 -5.71 15.03 -11.25
N ALA A 143 -5.75 15.64 -12.43
CA ALA A 143 -6.18 14.94 -13.64
C ALA A 143 -5.21 13.81 -14.06
N PRO A 144 -3.87 14.02 -14.10
CA PRO A 144 -2.93 12.95 -14.38
C PRO A 144 -3.00 11.77 -13.39
N VAL A 145 -3.08 12.06 -12.10
CA VAL A 145 -3.14 11.01 -11.06
C VAL A 145 -4.47 10.26 -11.10
N ASP A 146 -5.59 10.95 -11.35
CA ASP A 146 -6.89 10.30 -11.52
C ASP A 146 -6.88 9.33 -12.70
N ALA A 147 -6.29 9.72 -13.84
CA ALA A 147 -6.15 8.86 -15.00
C ALA A 147 -5.32 7.60 -14.69
N LEU A 148 -4.17 7.77 -14.01
CA LEU A 148 -3.33 6.64 -13.59
C LEU A 148 -4.07 5.68 -12.65
N LEU A 149 -4.79 6.21 -11.65
CA LEU A 149 -5.57 5.40 -10.72
C LEU A 149 -6.70 4.64 -11.42
N ARG A 150 -7.36 5.25 -12.41
CA ARG A 150 -8.37 4.56 -13.24
C ARG A 150 -7.77 3.42 -14.05
N SER A 151 -6.59 3.63 -14.66
CA SER A 151 -5.89 2.57 -15.40
C SER A 151 -5.49 1.41 -14.50
N ILE A 152 -5.05 1.69 -13.26
CA ILE A 152 -4.76 0.64 -12.26
C ILE A 152 -6.04 -0.10 -11.86
N ALA A 153 -7.15 0.62 -11.62
CA ALA A 153 -8.43 0.01 -11.29
C ALA A 153 -8.96 -0.88 -12.44
N GLU A 154 -8.78 -0.46 -13.69
CA GLU A 154 -9.12 -1.25 -14.87
C GLU A 154 -8.33 -2.56 -14.93
N VAL A 155 -7.01 -2.51 -14.75
CA VAL A 155 -6.13 -3.70 -14.70
C VAL A 155 -6.57 -4.67 -13.61
N LEU A 156 -6.91 -4.15 -12.43
CA LEU A 156 -7.39 -4.97 -11.31
C LEU A 156 -8.71 -5.67 -11.67
N LEU A 157 -9.68 -4.97 -12.29
CA LEU A 157 -10.97 -5.55 -12.67
C LEU A 157 -10.85 -6.62 -13.77
N GLU A 158 -10.01 -6.36 -14.77
CA GLU A 158 -9.75 -7.28 -15.88
C GLU A 158 -8.77 -8.41 -15.50
N ALA A 159 -8.18 -8.34 -14.31
CA ALA A 159 -7.13 -9.25 -13.84
C ALA A 159 -5.96 -9.37 -14.84
N GLU A 160 -5.59 -8.25 -15.47
CA GLU A 160 -4.48 -8.19 -16.42
C GLU A 160 -3.13 -8.42 -15.70
N GLY A 161 -2.21 -9.08 -16.40
CA GLY A 161 -0.85 -9.30 -15.90
C GLY A 161 0.00 -8.04 -15.89
N VAL A 162 1.25 -8.18 -15.45
CA VAL A 162 2.24 -7.09 -15.33
C VAL A 162 2.40 -6.31 -16.63
N GLU A 163 2.46 -7.00 -17.77
CA GLU A 163 2.61 -6.36 -19.10
C GLU A 163 1.39 -5.50 -19.48
N GLY A 164 0.19 -5.92 -19.07
CA GLY A 164 -1.05 -5.15 -19.24
C GLY A 164 -1.03 -3.89 -18.40
N LEU A 165 -0.63 -4.01 -17.14
CA LEU A 165 -0.44 -2.88 -16.23
C LEU A 165 0.56 -1.86 -16.78
N GLN A 166 1.75 -2.31 -17.17
CA GLN A 166 2.82 -1.45 -17.69
C GLN A 166 2.36 -0.65 -18.90
N ARG A 167 1.71 -1.31 -19.86
CA ARG A 167 1.17 -0.69 -21.08
C ARG A 167 0.10 0.36 -20.77
N LYS A 168 -0.85 0.05 -19.88
CA LYS A 168 -1.94 0.98 -19.52
C LYS A 168 -1.44 2.18 -18.72
N VAL A 169 -0.52 1.98 -17.78
CA VAL A 169 0.08 3.07 -16.99
C VAL A 169 0.87 4.01 -17.90
N LEU A 170 1.68 3.48 -18.81
CA LEU A 170 2.44 4.28 -19.77
C LEU A 170 1.51 5.09 -20.68
N ALA A 171 0.50 4.43 -21.27
CA ALA A 171 -0.49 5.10 -22.12
C ALA A 171 -1.26 6.21 -21.37
N ALA A 172 -1.62 5.98 -20.10
CA ALA A 172 -2.29 6.99 -19.28
C ALA A 172 -1.38 8.18 -18.96
N ALA A 173 -0.10 7.94 -18.66
CA ALA A 173 0.87 9.00 -18.40
C ALA A 173 1.15 9.85 -19.65
N GLU A 174 1.23 9.22 -20.82
CA GLU A 174 1.39 9.93 -22.11
C GLU A 174 0.14 10.73 -22.47
N ALA A 175 -1.04 10.13 -22.29
CA ALA A 175 -2.32 10.78 -22.57
C ALA A 175 -2.66 11.91 -21.59
N SER A 176 -2.08 11.93 -20.38
CA SER A 176 -2.36 12.98 -19.40
C SER A 176 -1.76 14.34 -19.77
N GLY A 177 -0.92 14.41 -20.80
CA GLY A 177 -0.22 15.65 -21.19
C GLY A 177 0.76 16.16 -20.14
N LEU A 178 1.13 15.32 -19.17
CA LEU A 178 2.06 15.69 -18.11
C LEU A 178 3.49 15.58 -18.68
N PRO A 179 4.33 16.62 -18.59
CA PRO A 179 5.72 16.54 -19.02
C PRO A 179 6.44 15.37 -18.34
N ARG A 180 7.34 14.69 -19.07
CA ARG A 180 8.06 13.51 -18.55
C ARG A 180 8.82 13.78 -17.27
N ASP A 181 9.38 14.98 -17.12
CA ASP A 181 10.07 15.41 -15.89
C ASP A 181 9.17 15.34 -14.64
N ASN A 182 7.85 15.47 -14.82
CA ASN A 182 6.87 15.39 -13.74
C ASN A 182 6.34 13.97 -13.49
N TRP A 183 6.78 12.95 -14.25
CA TRP A 183 6.35 11.57 -14.02
C TRP A 183 6.87 11.02 -12.69
N LEU A 184 8.05 11.46 -12.24
CA LEU A 184 8.55 11.15 -10.90
C LEU A 184 7.62 11.71 -9.81
N LEU A 185 7.07 12.90 -10.02
CA LEU A 185 6.10 13.51 -9.11
C LEU A 185 4.76 12.76 -9.13
N ALA A 186 4.30 12.30 -10.29
CA ALA A 186 3.14 11.40 -10.38
C ALA A 186 3.40 10.08 -9.63
N GLY A 187 4.60 9.52 -9.75
CA GLY A 187 5.05 8.36 -8.99
C GLY A 187 5.04 8.62 -7.47
N ALA A 188 5.46 9.79 -7.02
CA ALA A 188 5.39 10.19 -5.61
C ALA A 188 3.93 10.25 -5.11
N CYS A 189 3.00 10.77 -5.92
CA CYS A 189 1.56 10.75 -5.60
C CYS A 189 1.03 9.32 -5.43
N LEU A 190 1.38 8.39 -6.32
CA LEU A 190 0.99 6.98 -6.18
C LEU A 190 1.65 6.31 -4.96
N ALA A 191 2.91 6.65 -4.66
CA ALA A 191 3.62 6.15 -3.48
C ALA A 191 2.95 6.61 -2.19
N TYR A 192 2.44 7.85 -2.17
CA TYR A 192 1.73 8.42 -1.03
C TYR A 192 0.46 7.63 -0.68
N LEU A 193 -0.27 7.13 -1.67
CA LEU A 193 -1.38 6.19 -1.46
C LEU A 193 -0.89 4.80 -1.06
N ARG A 194 0.08 4.24 -1.80
CA ARG A 194 0.62 2.89 -1.56
C ARG A 194 1.03 2.71 -0.09
N ASP A 195 1.74 3.71 0.43
CA ASP A 195 2.27 3.68 1.79
C ASP A 195 1.16 3.87 2.84
N ARG A 196 -0.02 4.39 2.45
CA ARG A 196 -1.19 4.62 3.31
C ARG A 196 -2.25 3.51 3.29
N VAL A 197 -2.22 2.58 2.33
CA VAL A 197 -3.22 1.50 2.25
C VAL A 197 -3.18 0.70 3.56
N GLY A 198 -4.28 0.67 4.32
CA GLY A 198 -4.35 0.04 5.64
C GLY A 198 -5.28 -1.18 5.72
N VAL A 199 -4.89 -2.19 6.50
CA VAL A 199 -5.65 -3.42 6.76
C VAL A 199 -6.10 -3.48 8.23
N PRO A 200 -7.32 -3.92 8.57
CA PRO A 200 -8.44 -4.27 7.69
C PRO A 200 -9.34 -3.07 7.36
N ARG A 201 -8.95 -1.85 7.78
CA ARG A 201 -9.79 -0.65 7.69
C ARG A 201 -10.23 -0.33 6.26
N ASP A 202 -9.30 -0.39 5.30
CA ASP A 202 -9.58 0.03 3.93
C ASP A 202 -10.08 -1.15 3.08
N MET A 203 -9.47 -2.33 3.26
CA MET A 203 -9.77 -3.58 2.57
C MET A 203 -9.11 -4.78 3.27
N SER A 204 -9.40 -5.99 2.79
CA SER A 204 -8.79 -7.24 3.24
C SER A 204 -7.28 -7.31 2.95
N LEU A 205 -6.57 -8.17 3.67
CA LEU A 205 -5.12 -8.35 3.51
C LEU A 205 -4.72 -8.74 2.08
N PRO A 206 -5.36 -9.72 1.42
CA PRO A 206 -5.03 -10.04 0.02
C PRO A 206 -5.24 -8.87 -0.92
N ALA A 207 -6.37 -8.17 -0.81
CA ALA A 207 -6.69 -7.01 -1.64
C ALA A 207 -5.67 -5.87 -1.44
N ALA A 208 -5.28 -5.59 -0.19
CA ALA A 208 -4.28 -4.58 0.12
C ALA A 208 -2.90 -4.93 -0.48
N LYS A 209 -2.46 -6.19 -0.38
CA LYS A 209 -1.18 -6.64 -0.98
C LYS A 209 -1.21 -6.51 -2.50
N LEU A 210 -2.32 -6.87 -3.14
CA LEU A 210 -2.49 -6.71 -4.59
C LEU A 210 -2.43 -5.24 -4.98
N LEU A 211 -3.19 -4.36 -4.31
CA LEU A 211 -3.19 -2.93 -4.60
C LEU A 211 -1.79 -2.31 -4.42
N ARG A 212 -1.12 -2.62 -3.30
CA ARG A 212 0.23 -2.15 -3.01
C ARG A 212 1.23 -2.60 -4.09
N ALA A 213 1.13 -3.83 -4.58
CA ALA A 213 1.98 -4.35 -5.65
C ALA A 213 1.70 -3.69 -7.01
N HIS A 214 0.43 -3.45 -7.37
CA HIS A 214 0.07 -2.74 -8.60
C HIS A 214 0.54 -1.28 -8.57
N LEU A 215 0.39 -0.60 -7.43
CA LEU A 215 0.93 0.76 -7.25
C LEU A 215 2.46 0.76 -7.34
N ALA A 216 3.15 -0.20 -6.70
CA ALA A 216 4.60 -0.30 -6.77
C ALA A 216 5.11 -0.51 -8.21
N GLU A 217 4.47 -1.37 -8.98
CA GLU A 217 4.79 -1.58 -10.39
C GLU A 217 4.54 -0.32 -11.23
N ALA A 218 3.38 0.33 -11.06
CA ALA A 218 3.07 1.57 -11.76
C ALA A 218 4.09 2.69 -11.47
N ILE A 219 4.54 2.82 -10.21
CA ILE A 219 5.62 3.74 -9.82
C ILE A 219 6.93 3.37 -10.54
N GLY A 220 7.23 2.08 -10.65
CA GLY A 220 8.39 1.57 -11.39
C GLY A 220 8.38 2.01 -12.86
N VAL A 221 7.22 1.87 -13.52
CA VAL A 221 7.00 2.29 -14.92
C VAL A 221 7.21 3.79 -15.11
N LEU A 222 6.64 4.61 -14.22
CA LEU A 222 6.81 6.07 -14.29
C LEU A 222 8.27 6.48 -14.08
N ARG A 223 8.99 5.77 -13.21
CA ARG A 223 10.41 6.02 -12.95
C ARG A 223 11.30 5.64 -14.14
N THR A 224 11.05 4.51 -14.79
CA THR A 224 11.81 4.11 -15.99
C THR A 224 11.47 4.98 -17.19
N GLY A 225 10.20 5.36 -17.35
CA GLY A 225 9.74 6.25 -18.41
C GLY A 225 10.24 7.70 -18.29
N ALA A 226 10.53 8.17 -17.07
CA ALA A 226 11.13 9.49 -16.84
C ALA A 226 12.63 9.54 -17.17
N GLY A 227 13.32 8.40 -17.20
CA GLY A 227 14.77 8.30 -17.39
C GLY A 227 15.24 8.04 -18.83
N ASN A 228 14.32 8.03 -19.81
CA ASN A 228 14.58 7.89 -21.24
C ASN A 228 14.14 9.16 -22.00
#